data_AF-A0A969GEC4-F1
#
_entry.id   AF-A0A969GEC4-F1
#
_cell.length_a   1.000
_cell.length_b   1.000
_cell.length_c   1.000
_cell.angle_alpha   90.00
_cell.angle_beta   90.00
_cell.angle_gamma   90.00
#
_symmetry.space_group_name_H-M   'P 1'
#
loop_
_entity.id
_entity.type
_entity.pdbx_description
1 polymer ?
#
loop_
_entity_poly.entity_id
_entity_poly.type
_entity_poly.pdbx_seq_one_letter_code
_entity_poly.pdbx_strand_id
1 'polypeptide(L)' 'NFELLKELTTPDSTFTYIVQEGDYPESLAQKFYGDTKYAYMIMLDNQIGNDRRLVINDTLKLRHKAEILNKSIK' A
#
# COMPACT_ATOMS: atom_id res chain seq x y z
N ASN A 1 2.90 -21.64 8.63
CA ASN A 1 1.57 -21.36 9.20
C ASN A 1 0.64 -20.94 8.06
N PHE A 2 -0.23 -21.83 7.59
CA PHE A 2 -1.03 -21.62 6.37
C PHE A 2 -2.14 -20.56 6.52
N GLU A 3 -2.63 -20.35 7.75
CA GLU A 3 -3.67 -19.36 8.04
C GLU A 3 -3.13 -17.93 7.92
N LEU A 4 -1.92 -17.66 8.42
CA LEU A 4 -1.25 -16.37 8.20
C LEU A 4 -1.06 -16.09 6.70
N LEU A 5 -0.69 -17.09 5.89
CA LEU A 5 -0.55 -16.91 4.44
C LEU A 5 -1.88 -16.61 3.75
N LYS A 6 -2.98 -17.25 4.17
CA LYS A 6 -4.34 -16.93 3.69
C LYS A 6 -4.74 -15.51 4.08
N GLU A 7 -4.56 -15.13 5.34
CA GLU A 7 -4.85 -13.78 5.80
C GLU A 7 -4.04 -12.73 5.04
N LEU A 8 -2.76 -12.97 4.75
CA LEU A 8 -1.90 -12.09 3.93
C LEU A 8 -2.24 -12.11 2.43
N THR A 9 -3.07 -13.04 1.98
CA THR A 9 -3.47 -13.19 0.56
C THR A 9 -4.93 -12.84 0.30
N THR A 10 -5.70 -12.44 1.32
CA THR A 10 -7.04 -11.90 1.10
C THR A 10 -6.96 -10.52 0.43
N PRO A 11 -7.96 -10.18 -0.41
CA PRO A 11 -8.09 -8.87 -1.07
C PRO A 11 -7.89 -7.66 -0.14
N ASP A 12 -8.32 -7.79 1.10
CA ASP A 12 -8.36 -6.71 2.09
C ASP A 12 -7.22 -6.80 3.11
N SER A 13 -6.28 -7.73 2.90
CA SER A 13 -5.16 -7.87 3.81
C SER A 13 -4.26 -6.67 3.75
N THR A 14 -3.97 -6.12 4.93
CA THR A 14 -3.09 -4.96 5.08
C THR A 14 -2.05 -5.18 6.15
N PHE A 15 -0.90 -4.56 5.96
CA PHE A 15 0.17 -4.45 6.95
C PHE A 15 0.51 -2.98 7.22
N THR A 16 1.19 -2.74 8.33
CA THR A 16 1.69 -1.41 8.69
C THR A 16 3.14 -1.22 8.25
N TYR A 17 3.46 0.00 7.82
CA TYR A 17 4.79 0.42 7.44
C TYR A 17 5.12 1.77 8.07
N ILE A 18 6.33 1.93 8.61
CA ILE A 18 6.80 3.19 9.17
C ILE A 18 7.55 3.95 8.09
N VAL A 19 7.10 5.17 7.78
CA VAL A 19 7.72 6.04 6.77
C VAL A 19 9.17 6.32 7.13
N GLN A 20 10.06 6.06 6.19
CA GLN A 20 11.49 6.35 6.28
C GLN A 20 11.81 7.65 5.53
N GLU A 21 12.98 8.22 5.82
CA GLU A 21 13.50 9.37 5.07
C GLU A 21 13.67 8.99 3.57
N GLY A 22 13.16 9.84 2.68
CA GLY A 22 13.20 9.62 1.23
C GLY A 22 12.07 8.74 0.67
N ASP A 23 11.12 8.30 1.50
CA ASP A 23 9.93 7.61 1.01
C ASP A 23 8.97 8.57 0.29
N TYR A 24 8.43 8.11 -0.83
CA TYR A 24 7.36 8.74 -1.60
C TYR A 24 6.31 7.67 -1.94
N PRO A 25 5.04 8.04 -2.15
CA PRO A 25 4.01 7.07 -2.53
C PRO A 25 4.41 6.17 -3.71
N GLU A 26 5.08 6.73 -4.73
CA GLU A 26 5.60 5.99 -5.88
C GLU A 26 6.72 5.04 -5.53
N SER A 27 7.66 5.44 -4.68
CA SER A 27 8.78 4.57 -4.28
C SER A 27 8.26 3.39 -3.45
N LEU A 28 7.31 3.63 -2.54
CA LEU A 28 6.65 2.58 -1.77
C LEU A 28 5.80 1.67 -2.67
N ALA A 29 5.07 2.23 -3.63
CA ALA A 29 4.30 1.44 -4.59
C ALA A 29 5.21 0.56 -5.47
N GLN A 30 6.33 1.10 -5.95
CA GLN A 30 7.33 0.31 -6.67
C GLN A 30 7.92 -0.80 -5.79
N LYS A 31 8.22 -0.50 -4.53
CA LYS A 31 8.83 -1.43 -3.56
C LYS A 31 7.90 -2.59 -3.19
N PHE A 32 6.64 -2.30 -2.91
CA PHE A 32 5.69 -3.28 -2.37
C PHE A 32 4.75 -3.89 -3.42
N TYR A 33 4.49 -3.18 -4.52
CA TYR A 33 3.56 -3.62 -5.57
C TYR A 33 4.23 -3.83 -6.93
N GLY A 34 5.51 -3.48 -7.07
CA GLY A 34 6.25 -3.62 -8.31
C GLY A 34 5.88 -2.60 -9.40
N ASP A 35 4.97 -1.67 -9.11
CA ASP A 35 4.47 -0.69 -10.08
C ASP A 35 4.05 0.62 -9.39
N THR A 36 4.62 1.73 -9.85
CA THR A 36 4.37 3.08 -9.29
C THR A 36 2.93 3.54 -9.47
N LYS A 37 2.15 2.97 -10.40
CA LYS A 37 0.73 3.34 -10.61
C LYS A 37 -0.15 3.11 -9.38
N TYR A 38 0.29 2.23 -8.48
CA TYR A 38 -0.42 1.93 -7.22
C TYR A 38 -0.17 2.96 -6.12
N ALA A 39 0.64 4.00 -6.37
CA ALA A 39 0.83 5.12 -5.43
C ALA A 39 -0.49 5.78 -5.02
N TYR A 40 -1.43 5.92 -5.96
CA TYR A 40 -2.76 6.48 -5.68
C TYR A 40 -3.53 5.67 -4.63
N MET A 41 -3.38 4.34 -4.60
CA MET A 41 -4.03 3.51 -3.59
C MET A 41 -3.43 3.74 -2.20
N ILE A 42 -2.10 3.87 -2.09
CA ILE A 42 -1.44 4.22 -0.83
C ILE A 42 -1.96 5.56 -0.32
N MET A 43 -2.08 6.55 -1.22
CA MET A 43 -2.57 7.87 -0.86
C MET A 43 -4.01 7.84 -0.37
N LEU A 44 -4.89 7.14 -1.08
CA LEU A 44 -6.31 7.01 -0.74
C LEU A 44 -6.51 6.32 0.61
N ASP A 45 -5.82 5.19 0.83
CA ASP A 45 -5.96 4.38 2.04
C ASP A 45 -5.46 5.10 3.31
N ASN A 46 -4.54 6.06 3.15
CA ASN A 46 -3.90 6.79 4.25
C ASN A 46 -4.26 8.29 4.28
N GLN A 47 -5.27 8.70 3.52
CA GLN A 47 -5.74 10.10 3.47
C GLN A 47 -4.62 11.12 3.15
N ILE A 48 -3.64 10.72 2.34
CA ILE A 48 -2.53 11.58 1.92
C ILE A 48 -3.02 12.53 0.83
N GLY A 49 -2.74 13.81 1.00
CA GLY A 49 -3.12 14.87 0.06
C GLY A 49 -2.36 14.84 -1.25
N ASN A 50 -2.78 15.70 -2.18
CA ASN A 50 -2.15 15.83 -3.51
C ASN A 50 -0.71 16.35 -3.47
N ASP A 51 -0.25 16.87 -2.33
CA ASP A 51 1.15 17.20 -2.09
C ASP A 51 2.04 15.95 -1.93
N ARG A 52 1.43 14.75 -1.83
CA ARG A 52 2.08 13.43 -1.74
C ARG A 52 3.05 13.33 -0.57
N ARG A 53 2.89 14.19 0.44
CA ARG A 53 3.82 14.29 1.55
C ARG A 53 3.62 13.10 2.49
N LEU A 54 4.70 12.35 2.72
CA LEU A 54 4.78 11.38 3.80
C LEU A 54 5.53 12.02 4.98
N VAL A 55 5.03 11.81 6.19
CA VAL A 55 5.67 12.29 7.41
C VAL A 55 6.60 11.19 7.93
N ILE A 56 7.89 11.47 8.07
CA ILE A 56 8.87 10.50 8.59
C ILE A 56 8.43 10.01 9.98
N ASN A 57 8.59 8.71 10.22
CA ASN A 57 8.11 7.99 11.41
C ASN A 57 6.59 7.85 11.55
N ASP A 58 5.80 8.33 10.59
CA ASP A 58 4.37 8.07 10.56
C ASP A 58 4.07 6.63 10.12
N THR A 59 2.89 6.13 10.48
CA THR A 59 2.45 4.76 10.17
C THR A 59 1.47 4.75 9.01
N LEU A 60 1.84 4.06 7.94
CA LEU A 60 0.98 3.80 6.80
C LEU A 60 0.36 2.41 6.88
N LYS A 61 -0.90 2.30 6.47
CA LYS A 61 -1.58 1.06 6.14
C LYS A 61 -1.37 0.76 4.65
N LEU A 62 -0.71 -0.36 4.35
CA LEU A 62 -0.45 -0.82 2.98
C LEU A 62 -1.17 -2.15 2.74
N ARG A 63 -1.67 -2.36 1.52
CA ARG A 63 -2.30 -3.62 1.12
C ARG A 63 -1.21 -4.67 0.85
N HIS A 64 -1.51 -5.95 0.96
CA HIS A 64 -0.58 -7.00 0.50
C HIS A 64 -0.55 -7.16 -1.03
N LYS A 65 -1.64 -6.82 -1.71
CA LYS A 65 -1.74 -6.79 -3.17
C LYS A 65 -2.64 -5.63 -3.62
N ALA A 66 -2.04 -4.66 -4.32
CA ALA A 66 -2.78 -3.51 -4.86
C ALA A 66 -3.73 -3.88 -6.02
N GLU A 67 -3.50 -4.99 -6.71
CA GLU A 67 -4.25 -5.39 -7.91
C GLU A 67 -5.72 -5.78 -7.69
N ILE A 68 -6.14 -6.05 -6.45
CA ILE A 68 -7.32 -6.89 -6.24
C ILE A 68 -8.67 -6.18 -6.51
N LEU A 69 -8.71 -4.85 -6.62
CA LEU A 69 -9.98 -4.17 -6.92
C LEU A 69 -10.43 -4.19 -8.40
N ASN A 70 -9.53 -4.48 -9.37
CA ASN A 70 -9.87 -4.34 -10.80
C ASN A 70 -10.20 -5.65 -11.53
N LYS A 71 -10.17 -6.82 -10.87
CA LYS A 71 -10.53 -8.11 -11.49
C LYS A 71 -11.92 -8.63 -11.11
N SER A 72 -12.60 -7.99 -10.17
CA SER A 72 -13.92 -8.44 -9.65
C SER A 72 -15.11 -7.69 -10.23
N ILE A 73 -14.90 -6.75 -11.15
CA ILE A 73 -15.98 -6.17 -11.96
C ILE A 73 -15.87 -6.81 -13.35
N LYS A 74 -16.48 -7.99 -13.51
CA LYS A 74 -16.91 -8.52 -14.80
C LYS A 74 -18.42 -8.41 -14.88
#